data_AF-A0A9D5VYD9-F1
#
_entry.id   AF-A0A9D5VYD9-F1
#
_cell.length_a   1.000
_cell.length_b   1.000
_cell.length_c   1.000
_cell.angle_alpha   90.00
_cell.angle_beta   90.00
_cell.angle_gamma   90.00
#
_symmetry.space_group_name_H-M   'P 1'
#
loop_
_entity.id
_entity.type
_entity.pdbx_description
1 polymer ?
#
loop_
_entity_poly.entity_id
_entity_poly.type
_entity_poly.pdbx_seq_one_letter_code
_entity_poly.pdbx_strand_id
1 'polypeptide(L)'
;MPHINEDKIIVSIIDINDLSNEDKNHLLSCDICKEARQTLEHELNQINVMARKFLPARQCCNVTLPEKSRQGLFIVHPAIIAFSLLIIAVIWFPSPAKLYKEYTDNLIIEKALADRDIRGVIQELNEQLLTDMRVDFSENPDSYVNEDFMKFIVPVSIQEDSAGQVNDPVKKN
;
A
#
# COMPACT_ATOMS: atom_id res chain seq x y z
N MET A 1 -4.16 -27.56 19.95
CA MET A 1 -3.29 -27.38 18.77
C MET A 1 -3.37 -25.92 18.38
N PRO A 2 -2.25 -25.25 18.03
CA PRO A 2 -2.30 -23.87 17.56
C PRO A 2 -3.02 -23.82 16.22
N HIS A 3 -3.98 -22.91 16.08
CA HIS A 3 -4.70 -22.63 14.83
C HIS A 3 -3.95 -21.57 14.02
N ILE A 4 -4.24 -21.55 12.71
CA ILE A 4 -3.75 -20.49 11.83
C ILE A 4 -4.42 -19.15 12.19
N ASN A 5 -3.63 -18.08 12.20
CA ASN A 5 -4.11 -16.72 12.42
C ASN A 5 -5.11 -16.31 11.32
N GLU A 6 -6.10 -15.49 11.67
CA GLU A 6 -7.14 -14.99 10.77
C GLU A 6 -6.55 -14.31 9.51
N ASP A 7 -5.49 -13.52 9.67
CA ASP A 7 -4.77 -12.89 8.55
C ASP A 7 -4.32 -13.91 7.49
N LYS A 8 -3.82 -15.07 7.94
CA LYS A 8 -3.36 -16.14 7.06
C LYS A 8 -4.55 -16.87 6.41
N ILE A 9 -5.70 -16.92 7.07
CA ILE A 9 -6.94 -17.43 6.46
C ILE A 9 -7.37 -16.50 5.32
N ILE A 10 -7.34 -15.18 5.52
CA ILE A 10 -7.65 -14.19 4.49
C ILE A 10 -6.70 -14.33 3.30
N VAL A 11 -5.38 -14.38 3.55
CA VAL A 11 -4.37 -14.56 2.49
C VAL A 11 -4.66 -15.85 1.69
N SER A 12 -5.08 -16.93 2.36
CA SER A 12 -5.37 -18.22 1.70
C SER A 12 -6.56 -18.20 0.74
N ILE A 13 -7.42 -17.19 0.84
CA ILE A 13 -8.56 -16.96 -0.07
C ILE A 13 -8.10 -16.16 -1.30
N ILE A 14 -7.15 -15.24 -1.13
CA ILE A 14 -6.58 -14.43 -2.22
C ILE A 14 -5.66 -15.30 -3.08
N ASP A 15 -4.61 -15.86 -2.47
CA ASP A 15 -3.71 -16.82 -3.09
C ASP A 15 -3.19 -17.81 -2.05
N ILE A 16 -3.50 -19.09 -2.25
CA ILE A 16 -3.01 -20.14 -1.36
C ILE A 16 -1.49 -20.25 -1.40
N ASN A 17 -0.82 -19.82 -2.48
CA ASN A 17 0.63 -19.95 -2.63
C ASN A 17 1.43 -19.04 -1.70
N ASP A 18 0.82 -17.94 -1.25
CA ASP A 18 1.44 -16.98 -0.32
C ASP A 18 1.54 -17.52 1.12
N LEU A 19 0.91 -18.65 1.41
CA LEU A 19 1.06 -19.34 2.69
C LEU A 19 2.33 -20.18 2.75
N SER A 20 2.91 -20.26 3.95
CA SER A 20 3.98 -21.22 4.23
C SER A 20 3.48 -22.67 4.00
N ASN A 21 4.40 -23.59 3.71
CA ASN A 21 4.04 -25.00 3.50
C ASN A 21 3.41 -25.64 4.75
N GLU A 22 3.82 -25.18 5.94
CA GLU A 22 3.24 -25.64 7.21
C GLU A 22 1.78 -25.19 7.35
N ASP A 23 1.50 -23.92 7.05
CA ASP A 23 0.14 -23.38 7.11
C ASP A 23 -0.78 -24.03 6.05
N LYS A 24 -0.26 -24.29 4.84
CA LYS A 24 -0.99 -25.03 3.79
C LYS A 24 -1.39 -26.42 4.27
N ASN A 25 -0.44 -27.17 4.84
CA ASN A 25 -0.70 -28.50 5.36
C ASN A 25 -1.67 -28.49 6.55
N HIS A 26 -1.59 -27.46 7.39
CA HIS A 26 -2.53 -27.29 8.50
C HIS A 26 -3.95 -26.97 8.01
N LEU A 27 -4.13 -26.10 7.01
CA LEU A 27 -5.44 -25.85 6.39
C LEU A 27 -6.06 -27.10 5.76
N LEU A 28 -5.24 -28.02 5.25
CA LEU A 28 -5.72 -29.28 4.68
C LEU A 28 -6.10 -30.32 5.75
N SER A 29 -5.54 -30.23 6.95
CA SER A 29 -5.71 -31.21 8.02
C SER A 29 -6.60 -30.75 9.17
N CYS A 30 -6.78 -29.44 9.36
CA CYS A 30 -7.59 -28.86 10.42
C CYS A 30 -8.97 -28.46 9.90
N ASP A 31 -10.00 -29.21 10.31
CA ASP A 31 -11.38 -28.93 9.91
C ASP A 31 -11.87 -27.55 10.34
N ILE A 32 -11.46 -27.08 11.53
CA ILE A 32 -11.84 -25.76 12.06
C ILE A 32 -11.31 -24.64 11.16
N CYS A 33 -10.04 -24.68 10.78
CA CYS A 33 -9.45 -23.65 9.91
C CYS A 33 -10.00 -23.74 8.47
N LYS A 34 -10.35 -24.95 8.02
CA LYS A 34 -10.99 -25.17 6.73
C LYS A 34 -12.40 -24.59 6.69
N GLU A 35 -13.19 -24.82 7.73
CA GLU A 35 -14.53 -24.26 7.88
C GLU A 35 -14.49 -22.73 7.96
N ALA A 36 -13.57 -22.17 8.75
CA ALA A 36 -13.37 -20.72 8.82
C ALA A 36 -13.06 -20.10 7.45
N ARG A 37 -12.18 -20.75 6.67
CA ARG A 37 -11.87 -20.33 5.29
C ARG A 37 -13.10 -20.39 4.39
N GLN A 38 -13.88 -21.47 4.46
CA GLN A 38 -15.08 -21.66 3.65
C GLN A 38 -16.18 -20.65 3.97
N THR A 39 -16.40 -20.36 5.25
CA THR A 39 -17.36 -19.36 5.71
C THR A 39 -17.00 -17.98 5.17
N LEU A 40 -15.75 -17.57 5.31
CA LEU A 40 -15.28 -16.29 4.81
C LEU A 40 -15.36 -16.20 3.28
N GLU A 41 -15.01 -17.28 2.56
CA GLU A 41 -15.16 -17.35 1.10
C GLU A 41 -16.63 -17.21 0.67
N HIS A 42 -17.55 -17.81 1.42
CA HIS A 42 -18.98 -17.70 1.19
C HIS A 42 -19.49 -16.26 1.36
N GLU A 43 -19.09 -15.59 2.44
CA GLU A 43 -19.45 -14.20 2.72
C GLU A 43 -18.93 -13.25 1.63
N LEU A 44 -17.67 -13.41 1.23
CA LEU A 44 -17.07 -12.62 0.13
C LEU A 44 -17.82 -12.83 -1.20
N ASN A 45 -18.26 -14.06 -1.47
CA ASN A 45 -19.06 -14.34 -2.66
C ASN A 45 -20.45 -13.68 -2.59
N GLN A 46 -21.10 -13.67 -1.43
CA GLN A 46 -22.36 -12.94 -1.25
C GLN A 46 -22.19 -11.44 -1.51
N ILE A 47 -21.11 -10.84 -0.98
CA ILE A 47 -20.78 -9.43 -1.23
C ILE A 47 -20.56 -9.18 -2.72
N ASN A 48 -19.84 -10.06 -3.42
CA ASN A 48 -19.63 -9.95 -4.87
C ASN A 48 -20.97 -9.99 -5.63
N VAL A 49 -21.88 -10.91 -5.27
CA VAL A 49 -23.21 -11.00 -5.88
C VAL A 49 -24.02 -9.74 -5.63
N MET A 50 -23.98 -9.18 -4.41
CA MET A 50 -24.66 -7.91 -4.11
C MET A 50 -24.03 -6.75 -4.88
N ALA A 51 -22.70 -6.61 -4.83
CA ALA A 51 -21.96 -5.57 -5.52
C ALA A 51 -22.28 -5.55 -7.03
N ARG A 52 -22.37 -6.73 -7.67
CA ARG A 52 -22.76 -6.84 -9.09
C ARG A 52 -24.14 -6.27 -9.41
N LYS A 53 -25.08 -6.28 -8.46
CA LYS A 53 -26.41 -5.66 -8.65
C LYS A 53 -26.36 -4.13 -8.60
N PHE A 54 -25.35 -3.57 -7.95
CA PHE A 54 -25.14 -2.12 -7.84
C PHE A 54 -24.14 -1.58 -8.87
N LEU A 55 -23.49 -2.44 -9.65
CA LEU A 55 -22.67 -2.00 -10.76
C LEU A 55 -23.57 -1.63 -11.95
N PRO A 56 -23.34 -0.46 -12.58
CA PRO A 56 -24.00 -0.15 -13.85
C PRO A 56 -23.73 -1.28 -14.83
N ALA A 57 -24.74 -1.68 -15.61
CA ALA A 57 -24.63 -2.77 -16.57
C ALA A 57 -23.35 -2.61 -17.39
N ARG A 58 -22.39 -3.54 -17.20
CA ARG A 58 -21.12 -3.54 -17.94
C ARG A 58 -21.48 -3.63 -19.41
N GLN A 59 -21.41 -2.51 -20.13
CA GLN A 59 -21.29 -2.55 -21.58
C GLN A 59 -20.07 -3.42 -21.84
N CYS A 60 -20.29 -4.54 -22.53
CA CYS A 60 -19.26 -5.52 -22.85
C CYS A 60 -18.21 -4.87 -23.75
N CYS A 61 -17.30 -4.11 -23.16
CA CYS A 61 -16.05 -3.75 -23.79
C CYS A 61 -15.27 -5.05 -23.89
N ASN A 62 -15.29 -5.64 -25.08
CA ASN A 62 -14.31 -6.64 -25.48
C ASN A 62 -12.94 -5.97 -25.40
N VAL A 63 -12.31 -6.04 -24.22
CA VAL A 63 -10.90 -5.74 -24.06
C VAL A 63 -10.18 -6.90 -24.75
N THR A 64 -9.94 -6.72 -26.04
CA THR A 64 -9.09 -7.61 -26.82
C THR A 64 -7.66 -7.40 -26.32
N LEU A 65 -7.25 -8.20 -25.33
CA LEU A 65 -5.83 -8.28 -24.98
C LEU A 65 -5.08 -8.78 -26.22
N PRO A 66 -3.97 -8.15 -26.62
CA PRO A 66 -3.16 -8.64 -27.74
C PRO A 66 -2.73 -10.07 -27.42
N GLU A 67 -3.24 -11.00 -28.23
CA GLU A 67 -2.95 -12.41 -28.17
C GLU A 67 -1.44 -12.57 -28.33
N LYS A 68 -0.75 -12.82 -27.22
CA LYS A 68 0.67 -13.10 -27.21
C LYS A 68 0.83 -14.50 -27.80
N SER A 69 0.94 -14.55 -29.13
CA SER A 69 1.09 -15.76 -29.90
C SER A 69 2.26 -16.57 -29.37
N ARG A 70 1.94 -17.73 -28.81
CA ARG A 70 2.88 -18.81 -28.57
C ARG A 70 3.33 -19.36 -29.93
N GLN A 71 4.30 -18.71 -30.55
CA GLN A 71 5.09 -19.33 -31.60
C GLN A 71 6.50 -19.57 -31.08
N GLY A 72 6.71 -20.82 -30.66
CA GLY A 72 8.03 -21.34 -30.39
C GLY A 72 8.82 -21.45 -31.69
N LEU A 73 9.97 -20.79 -31.71
CA LEU A 73 11.13 -21.17 -32.50
C LEU A 73 12.34 -20.55 -31.81
N PHE A 74 13.32 -21.38 -31.48
CA PHE A 74 14.59 -21.02 -30.87
C PHE A 74 15.37 -20.06 -31.79
N ILE A 75 15.04 -18.78 -31.72
CA ILE A 75 15.89 -17.71 -32.25
C ILE A 75 16.90 -17.45 -31.14
N VAL A 76 18.07 -18.07 -31.25
CA VAL A 76 19.21 -17.68 -30.43
C VAL A 76 19.52 -16.24 -30.81
N HIS A 77 19.06 -15.29 -30.01
CA HIS A 77 19.26 -13.87 -30.28
C HIS A 77 20.78 -13.59 -30.41
N PRO A 78 21.25 -12.90 -31.46
CA PRO A 78 22.67 -12.56 -31.64
C PRO A 78 23.25 -11.75 -30.47
N ALA A 79 22.39 -11.17 -29.64
CA ALA A 79 22.76 -10.50 -28.39
C ALA A 79 23.44 -11.44 -27.36
N ILE A 80 23.08 -12.73 -27.33
CA ILE A 80 23.63 -13.68 -26.35
C ILE A 80 25.09 -14.02 -26.69
N ILE A 81 25.40 -14.16 -27.98
CA ILE A 81 26.77 -14.41 -28.47
C ILE A 81 27.66 -13.20 -28.16
N ALA A 82 27.17 -11.97 -28.39
CA ALA A 82 27.91 -10.75 -28.05
C ALA A 82 28.24 -10.64 -26.55
N PHE A 83 27.30 -11.01 -25.68
CA PHE A 83 27.52 -11.00 -24.22
C PHE A 83 28.60 -11.99 -23.78
N SER A 84 28.62 -13.21 -24.35
CA SER A 84 29.65 -14.19 -24.02
C SER A 84 31.06 -13.73 -24.41
N LEU A 85 31.22 -13.07 -25.56
CA LEU A 85 32.52 -12.53 -25.99
C LEU A 85 32.97 -11.37 -25.11
N LEU A 86 32.05 -10.52 -24.64
CA LEU A 86 32.35 -9.41 -23.74
C LEU A 86 32.86 -9.90 -22.38
N ILE A 87 32.27 -10.96 -21.82
CA ILE A 87 32.74 -11.56 -20.56
C ILE A 87 34.15 -12.14 -20.72
N ILE A 88 34.43 -12.84 -21.82
CA ILE A 88 35.76 -13.39 -22.10
C ILE A 88 36.79 -12.26 -22.26
N ALA A 89 36.44 -11.18 -22.96
CA ALA A 89 37.30 -10.01 -23.12
C ALA A 89 37.63 -9.34 -21.77
N VAL A 90 36.65 -9.18 -20.88
CA VAL A 90 36.85 -8.59 -19.54
C VAL A 90 37.78 -9.45 -18.67
N ILE A 91 37.75 -10.78 -18.82
CA ILE A 91 38.62 -11.68 -18.05
C ILE A 91 40.06 -11.66 -18.57
N TRP A 92 40.26 -11.50 -19.88
CA TRP A 92 41.58 -11.55 -20.52
C TRP A 92 42.29 -10.20 -20.60
N PHE A 93 41.57 -9.07 -20.49
CA PHE A 93 42.18 -7.75 -20.48
C PHE A 93 42.67 -7.39 -19.07
N PRO A 94 43.99 -7.15 -18.85
CA PRO A 94 44.46 -6.60 -17.58
C PRO A 94 43.82 -5.23 -17.38
N SER A 95 43.18 -5.06 -16.21
CA SER A 95 42.24 -3.98 -15.93
C SER A 95 42.76 -2.56 -16.24
N PRO A 96 41.98 -1.70 -16.90
CA PRO A 96 42.30 -0.27 -17.09
C PRO A 96 42.00 0.55 -15.82
N ALA A 97 42.11 -0.05 -14.63
CA ALA A 97 41.75 0.57 -13.35
C ALA A 97 42.56 1.84 -13.04
N LYS A 98 43.70 2.04 -13.71
CA LYS A 98 44.52 3.24 -13.56
C LYS A 98 43.98 4.46 -14.32
N LEU A 99 43.17 4.29 -15.36
CA LEU A 99 42.64 5.41 -16.16
C LEU A 99 41.28 5.94 -15.66
N TYR A 100 40.52 5.14 -14.92
CA TYR A 100 39.20 5.55 -14.42
C TYR A 100 39.25 6.45 -13.17
N LYS A 101 40.36 6.44 -12.42
CA LYS A 101 40.48 7.16 -11.16
C LYS A 101 40.50 8.69 -11.35
N GLU A 102 41.03 9.18 -12.47
CA GLU A 102 41.20 10.62 -12.71
C GLU A 102 39.91 11.29 -13.25
N TYR A 103 39.02 10.53 -13.88
CA TYR A 103 37.74 11.06 -14.38
C TYR A 103 36.67 11.15 -13.28
N THR A 104 36.67 10.23 -12.31
CA THR A 104 35.68 10.22 -11.23
C THR A 104 35.88 11.36 -10.23
N ASP A 105 37.12 11.75 -9.95
CA ASP A 105 37.40 12.79 -8.96
C ASP A 105 36.90 14.18 -9.41
N ASN A 106 37.06 14.51 -10.70
CA ASN A 106 36.53 15.75 -11.26
C ASN A 106 34.99 15.81 -11.25
N LEU A 107 34.32 14.68 -11.52
CA LEU A 107 32.86 14.58 -11.52
C LEU A 107 32.27 14.65 -10.10
N ILE A 108 33.00 14.17 -9.09
CA ILE A 108 32.61 14.26 -7.67
C ILE A 108 32.73 15.70 -7.17
N ILE A 109 33.78 16.42 -7.58
CA ILE A 109 34.00 17.83 -7.21
C ILE A 109 32.91 18.73 -7.82
N GLU A 110 32.56 18.52 -9.10
CA GLU A 110 31.51 19.30 -9.77
C GLU A 110 30.13 19.09 -9.11
N LYS A 111 29.78 17.84 -8.78
CA LYS A 111 28.52 17.52 -8.09
C LYS A 111 28.46 18.09 -6.67
N ALA A 112 29.59 18.12 -5.96
CA ALA A 112 29.66 18.70 -4.62
C ALA A 112 29.49 20.24 -4.63
N LEU A 113 29.86 20.91 -5.72
CA LEU A 113 29.64 22.35 -5.89
C LEU A 113 28.18 22.66 -6.21
N ALA A 114 27.53 21.87 -7.07
CA ALA A 114 26.12 22.04 -7.42
C ALA A 114 25.18 21.80 -6.22
N ASP A 115 25.48 20.80 -5.37
CA ASP A 115 24.65 20.49 -4.20
C ASP A 115 24.67 21.60 -3.14
N ARG A 116 25.76 22.38 -3.08
CA ARG A 116 25.93 23.48 -2.13
C ARG A 116 25.05 24.69 -2.47
N ASP A 117 24.86 24.94 -3.76
CA ASP A 117 24.03 26.04 -4.27
C ASP A 117 22.54 25.75 -4.05
N ILE A 118 22.12 24.53 -4.35
CA ILE A 118 20.72 24.08 -4.15
C ILE A 118 20.32 24.14 -2.67
N ARG A 119 21.21 23.73 -1.75
CA ARG A 119 20.93 23.79 -0.32
C ARG A 119 20.76 25.23 0.19
N GLY A 120 21.51 26.19 -0.37
CA GLY A 120 21.38 27.62 -0.04
C GLY A 120 20.01 28.17 -0.45
N VAL A 121 19.59 27.88 -1.69
CA VAL A 121 18.28 28.30 -2.22
C VAL A 121 17.12 27.73 -1.39
N ILE A 122 17.19 26.46 -0.98
CA ILE A 122 16.15 25.84 -0.13
C ILE A 122 16.05 26.55 1.23
N GLN A 123 17.20 26.91 1.83
CA GLN A 123 17.21 27.55 3.13
C GLN A 123 16.63 28.98 3.06
N GLU A 124 16.94 29.73 2.00
CA GLU A 124 16.42 31.07 1.77
C GLU A 124 14.90 31.05 1.51
N LEU A 125 14.41 30.12 0.67
CA LEU A 125 12.96 29.96 0.44
C LEU A 125 12.21 29.56 1.71
N ASN A 126 12.78 28.70 2.55
CA ASN A 126 12.14 28.26 3.78
C ASN A 126 11.98 29.41 4.78
N GLU A 127 13.01 30.25 4.95
CA GLU A 127 12.92 31.41 5.82
C GLU A 127 11.93 32.45 5.30
N GLN A 128 11.81 32.61 3.98
CA GLN A 128 10.89 33.55 3.36
C GLN A 128 9.43 33.08 3.45
N LEU A 129 9.15 31.80 3.15
CA LEU A 129 7.80 31.21 3.21
C LEU A 129 7.27 31.09 4.65
N LEU A 130 8.14 30.80 5.62
CA LEU A 130 7.73 30.72 7.04
C LEU A 130 7.39 32.10 7.62
N THR A 131 8.04 33.16 7.12
CA THR A 131 7.76 34.53 7.55
C THR A 131 6.45 35.04 6.96
N ASP A 132 6.18 34.73 5.69
CA ASP A 132 4.96 35.11 4.98
C ASP A 132 3.70 34.46 5.59
N MET A 133 3.74 33.15 5.85
CA MET A 133 2.62 32.45 6.50
C MET A 133 2.35 32.92 7.94
N ARG A 134 3.32 33.48 8.65
CA ARG A 134 3.12 33.95 10.03
C ARG A 134 2.29 35.24 10.10
N VAL A 135 2.27 36.04 9.03
CA VAL A 135 1.52 37.31 8.98
C VAL A 135 0.03 37.06 8.72
N ASP A 136 -0.31 36.06 7.91
CA ASP A 136 -1.70 35.79 7.51
C ASP A 136 -2.60 35.16 8.60
N PHE A 137 -2.03 34.62 9.69
CA PHE A 137 -2.83 34.05 10.79
C PHE A 137 -3.11 35.03 11.95
N SER A 138 -2.67 36.28 11.88
CA SER A 138 -2.82 37.24 12.98
C SER A 138 -3.95 38.26 12.81
N GLU A 139 -4.78 38.15 11.77
CA GLU A 139 -5.83 39.14 11.49
C GLU A 139 -7.25 38.55 11.60
N ASN A 140 -7.66 38.21 12.82
CA ASN A 140 -8.99 38.50 13.42
C ASN A 140 -9.32 37.54 14.59
N PRO A 141 -9.27 37.98 15.86
CA PRO A 141 -9.80 37.21 16.99
C PRO A 141 -11.34 37.25 17.10
N ASP A 142 -12.05 37.97 16.22
CA ASP A 142 -13.49 38.24 16.37
C ASP A 142 -14.37 37.38 15.43
N SER A 143 -13.90 36.21 15.00
CA SER A 143 -14.81 35.26 14.34
C SER A 143 -15.74 34.68 15.39
N TYR A 144 -16.95 35.22 15.43
CA TYR A 144 -18.11 34.76 16.20
C TYR A 144 -18.37 33.27 15.88
N VAL A 145 -17.66 32.36 16.57
CA VAL A 145 -17.93 30.93 16.51
C VAL A 145 -19.27 30.73 17.22
N ASN A 146 -20.34 30.77 16.43
CA ASN A 146 -21.70 30.62 16.94
C ASN A 146 -21.88 29.21 17.52
N GLU A 147 -22.55 29.09 18.67
CA GLU A 147 -22.76 27.82 19.39
C GLU A 147 -23.47 26.77 18.50
N ASP A 148 -24.25 27.22 17.51
CA ASP A 148 -24.88 26.38 16.50
C ASP A 148 -23.88 25.63 15.61
N PHE A 149 -22.69 26.21 15.36
CA PHE A 149 -21.64 25.56 14.58
C PHE A 149 -20.95 24.45 15.36
N MET A 150 -20.77 24.62 16.67
CA MET A 150 -20.24 23.57 17.55
C MET A 150 -21.17 22.35 17.59
N LYS A 151 -22.48 22.57 17.48
CA LYS A 151 -23.47 21.48 17.39
C LYS A 151 -23.39 20.69 16.08
N PHE A 152 -22.84 21.27 15.02
CA PHE A 152 -22.64 20.58 13.75
C PHE A 152 -21.37 19.73 13.72
N ILE A 153 -20.31 20.17 14.42
CA ILE A 153 -19.00 19.50 14.41
C ILE A 153 -18.90 18.41 15.49
N VAL A 154 -19.63 18.53 16.60
CA VAL A 154 -19.64 17.49 17.64
C VAL A 154 -20.72 16.47 17.30
N PRO A 155 -20.37 15.25 16.83
CA PRO A 155 -21.35 14.19 16.64
C PRO A 155 -21.95 13.86 18.01
N VAL A 156 -23.26 14.08 18.15
CA VAL A 156 -24.03 13.68 19.33
C VAL A 156 -23.96 12.16 19.39
N SER A 157 -23.28 11.62 20.39
CA SER A 157 -23.35 10.19 20.67
C SER A 157 -24.78 9.87 21.07
N ILE A 158 -25.48 9.16 20.19
CA ILE A 158 -26.82 8.62 20.44
C ILE A 158 -26.64 7.54 21.52
N GLN A 159 -26.94 7.85 22.79
CA GLN A 159 -27.27 6.84 23.78
C GLN A 159 -28.77 6.57 23.67
N GLU A 160 -29.12 5.48 23.00
CA GLU A 160 -30.47 4.91 23.05
C GLU A 160 -30.70 4.24 24.41
N ASP A 161 -31.89 4.51 24.95
CA ASP A 161 -32.47 3.93 26.15
C ASP A 161 -32.48 2.41 26.14
N SER A 162 -32.21 1.77 27.30
CA SER A 162 -32.85 0.51 27.71
C SER A 162 -32.40 0.07 29.11
N ALA A 163 -33.23 0.29 30.13
CA ALA A 163 -33.41 -0.67 31.22
C ALA A 163 -34.73 -0.37 31.96
N GLY A 164 -35.79 -1.05 31.51
CA GLY A 164 -37.03 -1.15 32.26
C GLY A 164 -36.83 -1.88 33.60
N GLN A 165 -37.59 -1.40 34.59
CA GLN A 165 -38.48 -2.15 35.48
C GLN A 165 -37.94 -3.47 36.06
N VAL A 166 -37.84 -3.56 37.40
CA VAL A 166 -38.23 -4.73 38.22
C VAL A 166 -37.99 -4.44 39.73
N ASN A 167 -39.08 -4.56 40.50
CA ASN A 167 -39.22 -4.80 41.94
C ASN A 167 -38.99 -3.67 42.98
N ASP A 168 -40.05 -3.36 43.72
CA ASP A 168 -39.95 -3.37 45.20
C ASP A 168 -41.30 -3.74 45.86
N PRO A 169 -41.31 -4.71 46.81
CA PRO A 169 -42.46 -5.04 47.62
C PRO A 169 -42.49 -4.32 48.99
N VAL A 170 -43.70 -3.94 49.39
CA VAL A 170 -44.25 -3.81 50.75
C VAL A 170 -43.35 -4.29 51.92
N LYS A 171 -42.95 -3.38 52.84
CA LYS A 171 -43.15 -3.49 54.32
C LYS A 171 -42.43 -2.40 55.16
N LYS A 172 -43.20 -1.89 56.16
CA LYS A 172 -42.81 -1.40 57.52
C LYS A 172 -42.02 -0.07 57.57
N ASN A 173 -42.35 0.92 58.39
CA ASN A 173 -43.06 0.99 59.68
C ASN A 173 -44.03 2.18 59.72
#